data_AF-A0A834MA68-F1
#
_entry.id   AF-A0A834MA68-F1
#
_cell.length_a   1.000
_cell.length_b   1.000
_cell.length_c   1.000
_cell.angle_alpha   90.00
_cell.angle_beta   90.00
_cell.angle_gamma   90.00
#
_symmetry.space_group_name_H-M   'P 1'
#
loop_
_entity.id
_entity.type
_entity.pdbx_description
1 polymer ?
#
loop_
_entity_poly.entity_id
_entity_poly.type
_entity_poly.pdbx_seq_one_letter_code
_entity_poly.pdbx_strand_id
1 'polypeptide(L)'
;MASTSNFEAKVLMSKGKRATAAYIHADCAATRNPQHLKEVLDNLLNPAKSMDDWDTIDWCKWLMAAGRTPDEFASTGRSEKYP
;
A
#
# COMPACT_ATOMS: atom_id res chain seq x y z
N MET A 1 6.69 11.24 20.47
CA MET A 1 7.49 10.55 19.43
C MET A 1 6.63 10.37 18.18
N ALA A 2 6.56 11.38 17.32
CA ALA A 2 5.65 11.41 16.16
C ALA A 2 6.34 11.85 14.85
N SER A 3 7.68 11.76 14.78
CA SER A 3 8.46 12.31 13.67
C SER A 3 9.06 11.26 12.74
N THR A 4 9.04 9.98 13.10
CA THR A 4 9.60 8.89 12.28
C THR A 4 8.62 8.35 11.25
N SER A 5 7.32 8.34 11.56
CA SER A 5 6.29 7.68 10.76
C SER A 5 6.06 8.34 9.39
N ASN A 6 6.09 9.69 9.35
CA ASN A 6 5.94 10.44 8.11
C ASN A 6 7.17 10.34 7.19
N PHE A 7 8.36 10.12 7.77
CA PHE A 7 9.59 9.90 7.00
C PHE A 7 9.56 8.53 6.31
N GLU A 8 9.10 7.50 7.02
CA GLU A 8 8.98 6.15 6.46
C GLU A 8 7.97 6.09 5.30
N ALA A 9 6.81 6.75 5.41
CA ALA A 9 5.86 6.86 4.31
C ALA A 9 6.48 7.52 3.07
N LYS A 10 7.23 8.62 3.24
CA LYS A 10 7.93 9.27 2.12
C LYS A 10 9.00 8.39 1.49
N VAL A 11 9.75 7.62 2.29
CA VAL A 11 10.75 6.66 1.80
C VAL A 11 10.11 5.48 1.09
N LEU A 12 8.95 5.02 1.55
CA LEU A 12 8.16 4.01 0.85
C LEU A 12 7.68 4.56 -0.49
N MET A 13 7.05 5.73 -0.48
CA MET A 13 6.50 6.37 -1.67
C MET A 13 7.59 6.68 -2.71
N SER A 14 8.83 6.95 -2.30
CA SER A 14 9.97 7.15 -3.22
C SER A 14 10.46 5.87 -3.91
N LYS A 15 10.17 4.68 -3.36
CA LYS A 15 10.43 3.38 -4.03
C LYS A 15 9.45 3.10 -5.18
N GLY A 16 8.36 3.85 -5.28
CA GLY A 16 7.35 3.74 -6.33
C GLY A 16 6.07 3.02 -5.90
N LYS A 17 5.01 3.23 -6.68
CA LYS A 17 3.63 2.86 -6.35
C LYS A 17 3.43 1.36 -6.14
N ARG A 18 3.93 0.55 -7.07
CA ARG A 18 3.83 -0.90 -7.02
C ARG A 18 4.55 -1.50 -5.81
N ALA A 19 5.79 -1.09 -5.56
CA ALA A 19 6.59 -1.60 -4.45
C ALA A 19 5.98 -1.21 -3.10
N THR A 20 5.51 0.03 -2.98
CA THR A 20 4.82 0.54 -1.79
C THR A 20 3.54 -0.25 -1.52
N ALA A 21 2.71 -0.45 -2.54
CA ALA A 21 1.46 -1.18 -2.39
C ALA A 21 1.65 -2.65 -2.01
N ALA A 22 2.63 -3.33 -2.62
CA ALA A 22 2.97 -4.71 -2.26
C ALA A 22 3.48 -4.82 -0.83
N TYR A 23 4.34 -3.89 -0.40
CA TYR A 23 4.85 -3.84 0.97
C TYR A 23 3.75 -3.61 1.99
N ILE A 24 2.89 -2.60 1.77
CA ILE A 24 1.79 -2.29 2.67
C ILE A 24 0.78 -3.45 2.75
N HIS A 25 0.54 -4.14 1.64
CA HIS A 25 -0.33 -5.32 1.65
C HIS A 25 0.27 -6.46 2.47
N ALA A 26 1.57 -6.76 2.30
CA ALA A 26 2.27 -7.76 3.09
C ALA A 26 2.31 -7.39 4.58
N ASP A 27 2.57 -6.12 4.90
CA ASP A 27 2.54 -5.58 6.26
C ASP A 27 1.15 -5.73 6.90
N CYS A 28 0.09 -5.43 6.15
CA CYS A 28 -1.30 -5.58 6.59
C CYS A 28 -1.74 -7.05 6.71
N ALA A 29 -1.15 -7.95 5.93
CA ALA A 29 -1.39 -9.39 6.04
C ALA A 29 -0.67 -10.00 7.26
N ALA A 30 0.52 -9.48 7.58
CA ALA A 30 1.32 -9.94 8.72
C ALA A 30 0.90 -9.29 10.05
N THR A 31 0.39 -8.06 10.02
CA THR A 31 0.01 -7.30 11.23
C THR A 31 -1.44 -6.82 11.16
N ARG A 32 -2.15 -6.96 12.28
CA ARG A 32 -3.57 -6.57 12.40
C ARG A 32 -3.78 -5.04 12.42
N ASN A 33 -2.71 -4.26 12.43
CA ASN A 33 -2.75 -2.81 12.55
C ASN A 33 -1.69 -2.16 11.62
N PRO A 34 -2.00 -1.98 10.32
CA PRO A 34 -1.04 -1.49 9.33
C PRO A 34 -0.75 0.00 9.55
N GLN A 35 0.28 0.31 10.34
CA GLN A 35 0.70 1.68 10.61
C GLN A 35 1.20 2.37 9.33
N HIS A 36 1.92 1.65 8.48
CA HIS A 36 2.44 2.18 7.21
C HIS A 36 1.33 2.57 6.22
N LEU A 37 0.24 1.80 6.16
CA LEU A 37 -0.92 2.15 5.32
C LEU A 37 -1.52 3.49 5.76
N LYS A 38 -1.69 3.66 7.07
CA LYS A 38 -2.27 4.88 7.64
C LYS A 38 -1.41 6.09 7.29
N GLU A 39 -0.09 6.00 7.44
CA GLU A 39 0.83 7.11 7.15
C GLU A 39 0.88 7.47 5.66
N VAL A 40 0.84 6.47 4.76
CA VAL A 40 0.79 6.71 3.32
C VAL A 40 -0.54 7.33 2.91
N LEU A 41 -1.66 6.88 3.47
CA LEU A 41 -2.97 7.50 3.27
C LEU A 41 -3.03 8.92 3.82
N ASP A 42 -2.42 9.20 4.98
CA ASP A 42 -2.36 10.55 5.56
C ASP A 42 -1.58 11.53 4.67
N ASN A 43 -0.49 11.05 4.04
CA ASN A 43 0.27 11.83 3.05
C ASN A 43 -0.51 12.07 1.75
N LEU A 44 -1.28 11.08 1.29
CA LEU A 44 -2.06 11.12 0.04
C LEU A 44 -3.33 11.95 0.18
N LEU A 45 -4.08 11.73 1.25
CA LEU A 45 -5.37 12.35 1.54
C LEU A 45 -5.22 13.61 2.41
N ASN A 46 -4.02 14.20 2.42
CA ASN A 46 -3.76 15.40 3.18
C ASN A 46 -4.73 16.51 2.72
N PRO A 47 -5.62 17.04 3.59
CA PRO A 47 -6.60 18.06 3.22
C PRO A 47 -5.96 19.39 2.78
N ALA A 48 -4.65 19.57 3.01
CA ALA A 48 -3.86 20.67 2.48
C ALA A 48 -3.48 20.51 1.00
N LYS A 49 -3.65 19.32 0.41
CA LYS A 49 -3.44 19.04 -1.02
C LYS A 49 -4.79 18.92 -1.73
N SER A 50 -4.87 19.54 -2.91
CA SER A 50 -6.02 19.44 -3.79
C SER A 50 -6.24 17.98 -4.20
N MET A 51 -7.43 17.42 -3.89
CA MET A 51 -7.84 16.06 -4.27
C MET A 51 -7.97 15.85 -5.80
N ASP A 52 -7.80 16.90 -6.60
CA ASP A 52 -7.85 16.87 -8.07
C ASP A 52 -6.59 16.24 -8.72
N ASP A 53 -5.63 15.84 -7.89
CA ASP A 53 -4.39 15.24 -8.34
C ASP A 53 -4.60 13.77 -8.74
N TRP A 54 -4.65 13.52 -10.06
CA TRP A 54 -4.76 12.18 -10.64
C TRP A 54 -3.71 11.19 -10.10
N ASP A 55 -2.56 11.68 -9.63
CA ASP A 55 -1.54 10.87 -8.98
C ASP A 55 -2.07 10.22 -7.69
N THR A 56 -2.84 10.96 -6.89
CA THR A 56 -3.45 10.48 -5.63
C THR A 56 -4.45 9.36 -5.90
N ILE A 57 -5.28 9.52 -6.96
CA ILE A 57 -6.21 8.48 -7.41
C ILE A 57 -5.44 7.23 -7.86
N ASP A 58 -4.35 7.40 -8.60
CA ASP A 58 -3.50 6.30 -9.04
C ASP A 58 -2.86 5.56 -7.85
N TRP A 59 -2.34 6.28 -6.86
CA TRP A 59 -1.85 5.68 -5.61
C TRP A 59 -2.91 4.87 -4.88
N CYS A 60 -4.13 5.40 -4.74
CA CYS A 60 -5.25 4.67 -4.16
C CYS A 60 -5.57 3.39 -4.95
N LYS A 61 -5.53 3.43 -6.29
CA LYS A 61 -5.72 2.24 -7.14
C LYS A 61 -4.63 1.20 -6.92
N TRP A 62 -3.36 1.61 -6.85
CA TRP A 62 -2.24 0.71 -6.57
C TRP A 62 -2.36 0.06 -5.19
N LEU A 63 -2.73 0.85 -4.17
CA LEU A 63 -2.97 0.36 -2.80
C LEU A 63 -4.12 -0.65 -2.74
N MET A 64 -5.25 -0.35 -3.39
CA MET A 64 -6.39 -1.28 -3.49
C MET A 64 -6.03 -2.56 -4.25
N ALA A 65 -5.20 -2.45 -5.29
CA ALA A 65 -4.67 -3.59 -6.02
C ALA A 65 -3.62 -4.38 -5.20
N ALA A 66 -3.26 -3.93 -3.99
CA ALA A 66 -2.33 -4.61 -3.09
C ALA A 66 -0.94 -4.84 -3.71
N GLY A 67 -0.57 -4.06 -4.73
CA GLY A 67 0.61 -4.33 -5.55
C GLY A 67 0.59 -5.66 -6.31
N ARG A 68 -0.54 -6.40 -6.29
CA ARG A 68 -0.69 -7.68 -6.99
C ARG A 68 -0.82 -7.46 -8.48
N THR A 69 0.11 -8.04 -9.21
CA THR A 69 -0.11 -8.38 -10.62
C THR A 69 -1.17 -9.48 -10.72
N PRO A 70 -1.97 -9.52 -11.79
CA PRO A 70 -3.02 -10.53 -11.99
C PRO A 70 -2.50 -11.99 -11.86
N ASP A 71 -1.21 -12.23 -12.12
CA ASP A 71 -0.52 -13.51 -11.98
C ASP A 71 -0.51 -14.05 -10.52
N GLU A 72 -0.44 -13.17 -9.52
CA GLU A 72 -0.41 -13.59 -8.10
C GLU A 72 -1.80 -13.97 -7.57
N PHE A 73 -2.87 -13.52 -8.22
CA PHE A 73 -4.24 -13.95 -7.88
C PHE A 73 -4.50 -15.40 -8.33
N ALA A 74 -3.79 -15.87 -9.36
CA ALA A 74 -3.94 -17.24 -9.87
C ALA A 74 -3.28 -18.31 -8.98
N SER A 75 -2.29 -17.95 -8.16
CA SER A 75 -1.54 -18.93 -7.35
C SER A 75 -2.23 -19.31 -6.03
N THR A 76 -3.09 -18.44 -5.47
CA THR A 76 -3.81 -18.74 -4.22
C THR A 76 -4.86 -19.85 -4.35
N GLY A 77 -5.24 -20.23 -5.57
CA GLY A 77 -6.23 -21.30 -5.81
C GLY A 77 -5.67 -22.72 -5.95
N ARG A 78 -4.34 -22.94 -5.84
CA ARG A 78 -3.72 -24.24 -6.18
C ARG A 78 -3.10 -25.04 -5.03
N SER A 79 -3.04 -24.51 -3.81
CA SER A 79 -2.43 -25.20 -2.67
C SER A 79 -3.40 -25.96 -1.76
N GLU A 80 -4.69 -26.06 -2.12
CA GLU A 80 -5.61 -27.05 -1.50
C GLU A 80 -5.55 -28.37 -2.29
N LYS A 81 -4.34 -28.95 -2.42
CA LYS A 81 -4.17 -30.33 -2.84
C LYS A 81 -4.14 -31.18 -1.56
N TYR A 82 -5.34 -31.64 -1.20
CA TYR A 82 -5.67 -32.69 -0.24
C TYR A 82 -4.59 -33.80 -0.13
N PRO A 83 -4.22 -34.23 1.10
CA PRO A 83 -3.63 -35.56 1.30
C PRO A 83 -4.68 -36.67 1.09
#